data_AF-A0A951J2I0-F1
#
_entry.id   AF-A0A951J2I0-F1
#
_cell.length_a   1.000
_cell.length_b   1.000
_cell.length_c   1.000
_cell.angle_alpha   90.00
_cell.angle_beta   90.00
_cell.angle_gamma   90.00
#
_symmetry.space_group_name_H-M   'P 1'
#
loop_
_entity.id
_entity.type
_entity.pdbx_description
1 polymer ?
#
loop_
_entity_poly.entity_id
_entity_poly.type
_entity_poly.pdbx_seq_one_letter_code
_entity_poly.pdbx_strand_id
1 'polypeptide(L)'
;MKKLSLLSLFLCFIVAGFWSAAEACTRVVYKGPNGTVITARSMDWKDDIQANLWVFPKGMQRSGEVGPNSVNWQSKYGSVISTAWDIATADGMNEKGLVANILWLVESEYPKFDGKGNKKGISIATWAQYVLDNFATVDEAVKHLEKEPFVVVSDYIPGTQKFTTLHLSISDAKGDNAIFEYINGKLMIHHDPSYTVMTNSPVFNEQLALNSYWKGIPGTIMLPGTNRAADRFVRASYYINAIPQTDHVRNAIASVFSVIRNCSVPFGISSEQEPNISSTRWRSVSDQKNLVYYFETVQTPNTFWVDLKDFDLSTKGKVMKLSLDDYKTYNGKTNKDFKVAEAFKFLGI
;
A
#
# COMPACT_ATOMS: atom_id res chain seq x y z
N MET A 1 13.13 -8.04 -71.92
CA MET A 1 11.88 -7.34 -71.56
C MET A 1 11.38 -7.84 -70.21
N LYS A 2 11.18 -6.91 -69.27
CA LYS A 2 10.43 -7.02 -68.00
C LYS A 2 11.06 -7.84 -66.86
N LYS A 3 11.03 -7.42 -65.59
CA LYS A 3 10.71 -6.15 -64.89
C LYS A 3 11.08 -6.38 -63.40
N LEU A 4 11.62 -5.34 -62.75
CA LEU A 4 11.50 -4.91 -61.34
C LEU A 4 11.64 -5.96 -60.21
N SER A 5 12.67 -5.91 -59.36
CA SER A 5 12.88 -4.93 -58.27
C SER A 5 11.68 -4.83 -57.31
N LEU A 6 11.78 -5.49 -56.15
CA LEU A 6 11.17 -5.03 -54.90
C LEU A 6 11.96 -5.64 -53.73
N LEU A 7 12.95 -4.89 -53.25
CA LEU A 7 13.68 -5.16 -52.02
C LEU A 7 12.80 -4.68 -50.86
N SER A 8 12.03 -5.59 -50.23
CA SER A 8 11.25 -5.27 -49.04
C SER A 8 12.19 -5.19 -47.83
N LEU A 9 12.68 -3.99 -47.53
CA LEU A 9 13.40 -3.69 -46.31
C LEU A 9 12.38 -3.63 -45.15
N PHE A 10 12.19 -4.75 -44.44
CA PHE A 10 11.44 -4.76 -43.18
C PHE A 10 12.34 -4.12 -42.11
N LEU A 11 12.15 -2.81 -41.89
CA LEU A 11 12.77 -2.12 -40.77
C LEU A 11 11.97 -2.47 -39.51
N CYS A 12 12.35 -3.56 -38.84
CA CYS A 12 11.89 -3.83 -37.48
C CYS A 12 12.42 -2.71 -36.58
N PHE A 13 11.59 -1.71 -36.31
CA PHE A 13 11.76 -0.87 -35.13
C PHE A 13 11.60 -1.78 -33.91
N ILE A 14 12.73 -2.26 -33.38
CA ILE A 14 12.77 -2.74 -32.00
C ILE A 14 12.56 -1.50 -31.15
N VAL A 15 11.30 -1.24 -30.81
CA VAL A 15 10.99 -0.41 -29.65
C VAL A 15 11.55 -1.19 -28.47
N ALA A 16 12.76 -0.84 -28.05
CA ALA A 16 13.26 -1.23 -26.75
C ALA A 16 12.34 -0.56 -25.73
N GLY A 17 11.24 -1.24 -25.39
CA GLY A 17 10.44 -0.87 -24.24
C GLY A 17 11.40 -0.86 -23.06
N PHE A 18 11.49 0.25 -22.35
CA PHE A 18 12.12 0.25 -21.04
C PHE A 18 11.21 -0.57 -20.12
N TRP A 19 11.56 -1.84 -19.91
CA TRP A 19 10.90 -2.67 -18.90
C TRP A 19 11.28 -2.08 -17.53
N SER A 20 10.40 -1.26 -16.97
CA SER A 20 10.58 -0.70 -15.63
C SER A 20 10.14 -1.72 -14.59
N ALA A 21 11.02 -1.97 -13.61
CA ALA A 21 10.82 -2.91 -12.49
C ALA A 21 9.58 -2.55 -11.66
N ALA A 22 8.48 -3.28 -11.82
CA ALA A 22 7.23 -3.08 -11.07
C ALA A 22 7.09 -4.07 -9.92
N GLU A 23 7.18 -3.63 -8.67
CA GLU A 23 7.11 -4.54 -7.51
C GLU A 23 5.70 -5.06 -7.29
N ALA A 24 5.52 -6.36 -7.06
CA ALA A 24 4.21 -6.93 -6.81
C ALA A 24 3.68 -6.41 -5.45
N CYS A 25 2.51 -5.79 -5.40
CA CYS A 25 1.80 -5.54 -4.14
C CYS A 25 0.32 -5.75 -4.42
N THR A 26 -0.41 -6.29 -3.45
CA THR A 26 -1.87 -6.47 -3.55
C THR A 26 -2.52 -5.89 -2.32
N ARG A 27 -3.64 -5.19 -2.49
CA ARG A 27 -4.50 -4.73 -1.42
C ARG A 27 -5.93 -5.16 -1.70
N VAL A 28 -6.63 -5.66 -0.69
CA VAL A 28 -8.03 -6.10 -0.76
C VAL A 28 -8.84 -5.60 0.43
N VAL A 29 -10.12 -5.32 0.22
CA VAL A 29 -11.08 -4.94 1.27
C VAL A 29 -12.27 -5.87 1.24
N TYR A 30 -12.45 -6.54 2.36
CA TYR A 30 -13.64 -7.33 2.65
C TYR A 30 -14.72 -6.44 3.26
N LYS A 31 -15.94 -6.54 2.73
CA LYS A 31 -17.13 -5.83 3.22
C LYS A 31 -18.18 -6.87 3.60
N GLY A 32 -18.20 -7.24 4.87
CA GLY A 32 -19.12 -8.21 5.44
C GLY A 32 -20.35 -7.59 6.11
N PRO A 33 -21.26 -8.43 6.63
CA PRO A 33 -22.44 -8.01 7.38
C PRO A 33 -22.09 -7.14 8.61
N ASN A 34 -23.09 -6.40 9.10
CA ASN A 34 -23.03 -5.63 10.35
C ASN A 34 -21.83 -4.65 10.42
N GLY A 35 -21.46 -4.04 9.29
CA GLY A 35 -20.36 -3.08 9.20
C GLY A 35 -18.97 -3.70 9.39
N THR A 36 -18.82 -5.00 9.12
CA THR A 36 -17.52 -5.68 9.20
C THR A 36 -16.68 -5.28 7.99
N VAL A 37 -15.66 -4.46 8.22
CA VAL A 37 -14.73 -4.01 7.18
C VAL A 37 -13.31 -4.44 7.55
N ILE A 38 -12.67 -5.18 6.65
CA ILE A 38 -11.32 -5.70 6.86
C ILE A 38 -10.48 -5.40 5.62
N THR A 39 -9.38 -4.68 5.79
CA THR A 39 -8.41 -4.42 4.71
C THR A 39 -7.19 -5.30 4.88
N ALA A 40 -6.73 -5.96 3.82
CA ALA A 40 -5.51 -6.75 3.83
C ALA A 40 -4.57 -6.34 2.70
N ARG A 41 -3.27 -6.52 2.95
CA ARG A 41 -2.22 -6.18 1.99
C ARG A 41 -1.10 -7.22 1.99
N SER A 42 -0.54 -7.50 0.81
CA SER A 42 0.78 -8.10 0.63
C SER A 42 1.81 -7.03 0.28
N MET A 43 2.95 -7.06 0.96
CA MET A 43 4.13 -6.30 0.57
C MET A 43 5.08 -7.23 -0.16
N ASP A 44 5.30 -7.01 -1.45
CA ASP A 44 6.26 -7.78 -2.22
C ASP A 44 7.41 -6.86 -2.63
N TRP A 45 8.63 -7.30 -2.33
CA TRP A 45 9.85 -6.54 -2.54
C TRP A 45 11.01 -7.47 -2.90
N LYS A 46 11.82 -7.08 -3.88
CA LYS A 46 12.93 -7.89 -4.37
C LYS A 46 13.97 -8.18 -3.28
N ASP A 47 14.34 -7.16 -2.52
CA ASP A 47 15.37 -7.27 -1.46
C ASP A 47 14.72 -7.39 -0.08
N ASP A 48 15.51 -7.35 0.98
CA ASP A 48 14.97 -7.20 2.32
C ASP A 48 14.40 -5.79 2.52
N ILE A 49 13.18 -5.71 3.06
CA ILE A 49 12.50 -4.46 3.40
C ILE A 49 12.10 -4.51 4.87
N GLN A 50 13.10 -4.22 5.70
CA GLN A 50 13.00 -4.29 7.15
C GLN A 50 11.77 -3.50 7.62
N ALA A 51 10.78 -4.22 8.12
CA ALA A 51 9.55 -3.64 8.63
C ALA A 51 9.59 -3.69 10.15
N ASN A 52 9.26 -2.59 10.80
CA ASN A 52 8.95 -2.55 12.23
C ASN A 52 7.55 -2.01 12.41
N LEU A 53 6.89 -2.37 13.52
CA LEU A 53 5.63 -1.76 13.87
C LEU A 53 5.84 -0.62 14.85
N TRP A 54 5.11 0.47 14.63
CA TRP A 54 5.15 1.64 15.49
C TRP A 54 3.75 2.03 15.91
N VAL A 55 3.62 2.52 17.14
CA VAL A 55 2.41 3.20 17.63
C VAL A 55 2.76 4.65 17.89
N PHE A 56 2.01 5.53 17.24
CA PHE A 56 2.15 6.97 17.36
C PHE A 56 0.92 7.57 18.06
N PRO A 57 1.09 8.29 19.18
CA PRO A 57 -0.01 9.00 19.83
C PRO A 57 -0.44 10.26 19.06
N LYS A 58 -1.55 10.85 19.48
CA LYS A 58 -1.98 12.19 19.03
C LYS A 58 -0.99 13.28 19.45
N GLY A 59 -1.10 14.43 18.81
CA GLY A 59 -0.41 15.65 19.21
C GLY A 59 1.05 15.74 18.75
N MET A 60 1.53 14.76 17.98
CA MET A 60 2.90 14.76 17.44
C MET A 60 3.03 15.85 16.38
N GLN A 61 4.02 16.72 16.55
CA GLN A 61 4.40 17.69 15.52
C GLN A 61 5.21 16.98 14.44
N ARG A 62 4.79 17.12 13.18
CA ARG A 62 5.46 16.51 12.03
C ARG A 62 5.69 17.53 10.92
N SER A 63 6.72 17.27 10.14
CA SER A 63 7.08 18.02 8.94
C SER A 63 7.01 17.07 7.74
N GLY A 64 6.75 17.65 6.57
CA GLY A 64 6.74 16.94 5.30
C GLY A 64 8.14 16.61 4.77
N GLU A 65 9.22 17.01 5.44
CA GLU A 65 10.61 16.64 5.12
C GLU A 65 11.06 16.96 3.68
N VAL A 66 10.69 18.12 3.15
CA VAL A 66 11.15 18.63 1.83
C VAL A 66 11.83 20.01 1.95
N GLY A 67 12.48 20.24 3.10
CA GLY A 67 13.14 21.50 3.41
C GLY A 67 12.17 22.63 3.83
N PRO A 68 12.51 23.91 3.58
CA PRO A 68 11.76 25.07 4.10
C PRO A 68 10.29 25.14 3.66
N ASN A 69 9.95 24.52 2.54
CA ASN A 69 8.59 24.48 2.00
C ASN A 69 7.80 23.23 2.39
N SER A 70 8.24 22.50 3.41
CA SER A 70 7.48 21.40 3.97
C SER A 70 6.12 21.85 4.49
N VAL A 71 5.10 21.02 4.28
CA VAL A 71 3.90 21.07 5.11
C VAL A 71 4.26 20.71 6.56
N ASN A 72 3.61 21.35 7.51
CA ASN A 72 3.74 21.01 8.93
C ASN A 72 2.35 20.72 9.48
N TRP A 73 2.24 19.73 10.36
CA TRP A 73 0.97 19.39 11.00
C TRP A 73 1.19 18.83 12.40
N GLN A 74 0.11 18.84 13.18
CA GLN A 74 0.02 18.11 14.43
C GLN A 74 -0.92 16.92 14.24
N SER A 75 -0.51 15.72 14.65
CA SER A 75 -1.35 14.52 14.51
C SER A 75 -2.65 14.66 15.31
N LYS A 76 -3.79 14.48 14.63
CA LYS A 76 -5.14 14.51 15.25
C LYS A 76 -5.56 13.14 15.76
N TYR A 77 -5.05 12.09 15.12
CA TYR A 77 -5.34 10.71 15.45
C TYR A 77 -4.05 9.94 15.74
N GLY A 78 -4.11 9.05 16.73
CA GLY A 78 -3.08 8.05 16.96
C GLY A 78 -3.22 6.89 15.97
N SER A 79 -2.11 6.21 15.69
CA SER A 79 -2.05 5.14 14.70
C SER A 79 -1.09 4.03 15.08
N VAL A 80 -1.37 2.83 14.55
CA VAL A 80 -0.35 1.79 14.37
C VAL A 80 0.07 1.79 12.91
N ILE A 81 1.36 1.65 12.65
CA ILE A 81 1.90 1.62 11.29
C ILE A 81 2.96 0.52 11.16
N SER A 82 3.20 0.06 9.94
CA SER A 82 4.43 -0.68 9.58
C SER A 82 5.32 0.18 8.71
N THR A 83 6.62 0.17 9.01
CA THR A 83 7.62 0.95 8.28
C THR A 83 8.25 0.18 7.13
N ALA A 84 8.92 0.93 6.24
CA ALA A 84 9.99 0.42 5.41
C ALA A 84 11.31 1.05 5.90
N TRP A 85 12.24 0.21 6.35
CA TRP A 85 13.56 0.55 6.93
C TRP A 85 13.55 1.62 8.03
N ASP A 86 12.43 1.79 8.75
CA ASP A 86 12.24 2.90 9.71
C ASP A 86 12.56 4.28 9.11
N ILE A 87 12.31 4.47 7.81
CA ILE A 87 12.45 5.77 7.14
C ILE A 87 11.16 6.22 6.44
N ALA A 88 10.20 5.32 6.29
CA ALA A 88 8.92 5.61 5.64
C ALA A 88 7.79 4.83 6.31
N THR A 89 6.59 5.41 6.31
CA THR A 89 5.36 4.67 6.63
C THR A 89 4.86 3.97 5.38
N ALA A 90 4.87 2.64 5.39
CA ALA A 90 4.41 1.84 4.26
C ALA A 90 2.93 1.46 4.39
N ASP A 91 2.46 1.18 5.61
CA ASP A 91 1.12 0.69 5.92
C ASP A 91 0.65 1.19 7.29
N GLY A 92 -0.65 1.20 7.55
CA GLY A 92 -1.14 1.33 8.90
C GLY A 92 -2.62 1.62 9.02
N MET A 93 -3.06 1.75 10.28
CA MET A 93 -4.43 2.07 10.66
C MET A 93 -4.44 3.09 11.80
N ASN A 94 -5.32 4.08 11.74
CA ASN A 94 -5.53 5.02 12.84
C ASN A 94 -6.67 4.58 13.78
N GLU A 95 -6.81 5.27 14.92
CA GLU A 95 -7.83 4.96 15.93
C GLU A 95 -9.29 5.17 15.47
N LYS A 96 -9.50 5.69 14.26
CA LYS A 96 -10.82 5.83 13.63
C LYS A 96 -11.13 4.71 12.65
N GLY A 97 -10.19 3.78 12.46
CA GLY A 97 -10.33 2.67 11.51
C GLY A 97 -10.09 3.10 10.06
N LEU A 98 -9.45 4.26 9.83
CA LEU A 98 -8.90 4.61 8.52
C LEU A 98 -7.59 3.82 8.33
N VAL A 99 -7.51 3.09 7.23
CA VAL A 99 -6.34 2.32 6.80
C VAL A 99 -5.70 3.03 5.62
N ALA A 100 -4.38 3.08 5.60
CA ALA A 100 -3.60 3.63 4.49
C ALA A 100 -2.52 2.63 4.07
N ASN A 101 -2.42 2.37 2.76
CA ASN A 101 -1.46 1.43 2.18
C ASN A 101 -0.74 2.11 1.02
N ILE A 102 0.60 2.13 1.07
CA ILE A 102 1.47 2.62 0.00
C ILE A 102 1.92 1.44 -0.86
N LEU A 103 1.53 1.41 -2.12
CA LEU A 103 1.91 0.36 -3.07
C LEU A 103 2.83 0.95 -4.14
N TRP A 104 3.70 0.14 -4.72
CA TRP A 104 4.51 0.56 -5.86
C TRP A 104 3.65 0.80 -7.10
N LEU A 105 3.97 1.78 -7.93
CA LEU A 105 3.34 2.01 -9.24
C LEU A 105 4.36 2.61 -10.20
N VAL A 106 4.88 1.79 -11.13
CA VAL A 106 5.98 2.22 -12.04
C VAL A 106 5.58 3.36 -12.95
N GLU A 107 4.30 3.46 -13.25
CA GLU A 107 3.68 4.46 -14.11
C GLU A 107 3.51 5.81 -13.40
N SER A 108 3.89 5.93 -12.12
CA SER A 108 3.78 7.19 -11.38
C SER A 108 4.77 8.24 -11.90
N GLU A 109 4.26 9.43 -12.20
CA GLU A 109 5.05 10.62 -12.48
C GLU A 109 4.58 11.76 -11.58
N TYR A 110 5.44 12.22 -10.68
CA TYR A 110 5.13 13.28 -9.72
C TYR A 110 5.34 14.68 -10.31
N PRO A 111 4.65 15.71 -9.78
CA PRO A 111 4.88 17.07 -10.20
C PRO A 111 6.29 17.51 -9.84
N LYS A 112 6.91 18.34 -10.68
CA LYS A 112 8.18 18.98 -10.33
C LYS A 112 8.00 19.85 -9.08
N PHE A 113 8.91 19.70 -8.12
CA PHE A 113 8.94 20.50 -6.90
C PHE A 113 10.14 21.45 -6.92
N ASP A 114 9.86 22.75 -6.76
CA ASP A 114 10.89 23.77 -6.53
C ASP A 114 10.92 24.12 -5.05
N GLY A 115 11.97 23.68 -4.36
CA GLY A 115 12.16 23.95 -2.93
C GLY A 115 12.30 25.44 -2.59
N LYS A 116 12.55 26.31 -3.57
CA LYS A 116 12.57 27.78 -3.43
C LYS A 116 11.27 28.45 -3.88
N GLY A 117 10.33 27.67 -4.43
CA GLY A 117 9.04 28.16 -4.89
C GLY A 117 8.07 28.43 -3.73
N ASN A 118 6.80 28.63 -4.07
CA ASN A 118 5.73 28.91 -3.10
C ASN A 118 4.84 27.69 -2.79
N LYS A 119 5.01 26.59 -3.53
CA LYS A 119 4.22 25.37 -3.32
C LYS A 119 4.73 24.64 -2.09
N LYS A 120 3.81 24.18 -1.24
CA LYS A 120 4.15 23.27 -0.16
C LYS A 120 4.38 21.86 -0.70
N GLY A 121 5.27 21.12 -0.07
CA GLY A 121 5.56 19.74 -0.45
C GLY A 121 5.53 18.79 0.74
N ILE A 122 5.41 17.51 0.42
CA ILE A 122 5.49 16.40 1.36
C ILE A 122 6.34 15.30 0.74
N SER A 123 7.28 14.76 1.50
CA SER A 123 8.06 13.59 1.11
C SER A 123 7.13 12.40 1.00
N ILE A 124 7.28 11.63 -0.06
CA ILE A 124 6.52 10.41 -0.30
C ILE A 124 6.60 9.42 0.88
N ALA A 125 7.71 9.43 1.63
CA ALA A 125 7.93 8.61 2.82
C ALA A 125 6.95 8.92 3.97
N THR A 126 6.42 10.14 4.01
CA THR A 126 5.49 10.64 5.04
C THR A 126 4.02 10.63 4.59
N TRP A 127 3.74 10.38 3.31
CA TRP A 127 2.43 10.63 2.72
C TRP A 127 1.30 9.82 3.38
N ALA A 128 1.48 8.51 3.59
CA ALA A 128 0.50 7.70 4.32
C ALA A 128 0.35 8.13 5.78
N GLN A 129 1.45 8.52 6.44
CA GLN A 129 1.38 8.99 7.82
C GLN A 129 0.60 10.29 7.94
N TYR A 130 0.78 11.22 7.00
CA TYR A 130 0.00 12.45 6.94
C TYR A 130 -1.50 12.15 6.88
N VAL A 131 -1.89 11.18 6.06
CA VAL A 131 -3.29 10.79 5.91
C VAL A 131 -3.83 10.15 7.20
N LEU A 132 -3.10 9.20 7.78
CA LEU A 132 -3.48 8.55 9.04
C LEU A 132 -3.57 9.53 10.22
N ASP A 133 -2.69 10.52 10.25
CA ASP A 133 -2.63 11.53 11.30
C ASP A 133 -3.79 12.53 11.22
N ASN A 134 -4.31 12.83 10.03
CA ASN A 134 -5.18 14.00 9.81
C ASN A 134 -6.66 13.69 9.56
N PHE A 135 -7.01 12.48 9.10
CA PHE A 135 -8.36 12.16 8.64
C PHE A 135 -8.96 10.95 9.36
N ALA A 136 -10.27 10.98 9.61
CA ALA A 136 -11.00 9.86 10.19
C ALA A 136 -11.65 8.96 9.12
N THR A 137 -11.95 9.53 7.95
CA THR A 137 -12.71 8.87 6.88
C THR A 137 -12.06 9.07 5.52
N VAL A 138 -12.41 8.22 4.56
CA VAL A 138 -11.95 8.34 3.17
C VAL A 138 -12.43 9.66 2.56
N ASP A 139 -13.71 9.98 2.73
CA ASP A 139 -14.34 11.22 2.24
C ASP A 139 -13.62 12.49 2.74
N GLU A 140 -13.21 12.54 4.02
CA GLU A 140 -12.41 13.66 4.56
C GLU A 140 -11.06 13.81 3.84
N ALA A 141 -10.36 12.69 3.64
CA ALA A 141 -9.05 12.67 2.99
C ALA A 141 -9.17 13.09 1.52
N VAL A 142 -10.15 12.55 0.78
CA VAL A 142 -10.43 12.88 -0.62
C VAL A 142 -10.71 14.38 -0.77
N LYS A 143 -11.70 14.92 -0.05
CA LYS A 143 -12.06 16.34 -0.11
C LYS A 143 -10.91 17.29 0.24
N HIS A 144 -9.96 16.83 1.05
CA HIS A 144 -8.78 17.61 1.38
C HIS A 144 -7.73 17.55 0.26
N LEU A 145 -7.40 16.35 -0.22
CA LEU A 145 -6.34 16.12 -1.19
C LEU A 145 -6.73 16.56 -2.60
N GLU A 146 -8.02 16.56 -2.97
CA GLU A 146 -8.55 17.15 -4.21
C GLU A 146 -8.22 18.64 -4.36
N LYS A 147 -7.97 19.34 -3.25
CA LYS A 147 -7.57 20.76 -3.26
C LYS A 147 -6.09 20.95 -3.53
N GLU A 148 -5.34 19.86 -3.68
CA GLU A 148 -3.88 19.84 -3.86
C GLU A 148 -3.13 20.79 -2.91
N PRO A 149 -3.31 20.64 -1.57
CA PRO A 149 -2.71 21.54 -0.58
C PRO A 149 -1.17 21.47 -0.55
N PHE A 150 -0.61 20.42 -1.14
CA PHE A 150 0.81 20.19 -1.30
C PHE A 150 1.08 19.31 -2.52
N VAL A 151 2.35 19.27 -2.92
CA VAL A 151 2.89 18.33 -3.91
C VAL A 151 3.54 17.15 -3.18
N VAL A 152 3.25 15.92 -3.59
CA VAL A 152 4.05 14.76 -3.19
C VAL A 152 5.38 14.81 -3.93
N VAL A 153 6.47 14.83 -3.18
CA VAL A 153 7.84 14.91 -3.68
C VAL A 153 8.50 13.56 -3.43
N SER A 154 9.09 13.00 -4.48
CA SER A 154 9.72 11.69 -4.46
C SER A 154 11.21 11.80 -4.81
N ASP A 155 11.98 10.79 -4.39
CA ASP A 155 13.42 10.70 -4.64
C ASP A 155 13.86 9.23 -4.80
N TYR A 156 15.15 9.03 -5.08
CA TYR A 156 15.78 7.73 -5.15
C TYR A 156 15.89 7.07 -3.78
N ILE A 157 15.70 5.75 -3.73
CA ILE A 157 15.93 4.97 -2.50
C ILE A 157 17.43 5.07 -2.16
N PRO A 158 17.80 5.49 -0.93
CA PRO A 158 19.20 5.67 -0.54
C PRO A 158 20.05 4.43 -0.83
N GLY A 159 21.20 4.64 -1.47
CA GLY A 159 22.12 3.56 -1.84
C GLY A 159 21.73 2.77 -3.09
N THR A 160 20.68 3.17 -3.82
CA THR A 160 20.23 2.51 -5.05
C THR A 160 20.07 3.49 -6.21
N GLN A 161 19.85 2.97 -7.42
CA GLN A 161 19.46 3.77 -8.60
C GLN A 161 17.94 3.72 -8.84
N LYS A 162 17.15 3.27 -7.87
CA LYS A 162 15.71 3.07 -8.02
C LYS A 162 14.96 4.32 -7.56
N PHE A 163 14.37 5.03 -8.51
CA PHE A 163 13.49 6.17 -8.21
C PHE A 163 12.18 5.67 -7.58
N THR A 164 11.72 6.31 -6.52
CA THR A 164 10.55 5.85 -5.76
C THR A 164 9.26 6.21 -6.48
N THR A 165 8.52 5.20 -6.96
CA THR A 165 7.23 5.40 -7.64
C THR A 165 6.14 4.58 -6.96
N LEU A 166 5.21 5.27 -6.30
CA LEU A 166 4.20 4.74 -5.40
C LEU A 166 2.84 5.43 -5.61
N HIS A 167 1.77 4.68 -5.38
CA HIS A 167 0.42 5.21 -5.20
C HIS A 167 -0.09 4.91 -3.78
N LEU A 168 -1.03 5.74 -3.32
CA LEU A 168 -1.67 5.58 -2.02
C LEU A 168 -3.05 4.98 -2.20
N SER A 169 -3.43 4.05 -1.32
CA SER A 169 -4.81 3.62 -1.15
C SER A 169 -5.27 3.77 0.28
N ILE A 170 -6.55 4.07 0.43
CA ILE A 170 -7.19 4.19 1.74
C ILE A 170 -8.55 3.49 1.78
N SER A 171 -8.91 3.01 2.97
CA SER A 171 -10.24 2.51 3.32
C SER A 171 -10.62 2.97 4.71
N ASP A 172 -11.91 3.13 4.98
CA ASP A 172 -12.41 3.47 6.32
C ASP A 172 -13.40 2.44 6.87
N ALA A 173 -13.72 2.57 8.17
CA ALA A 173 -14.60 1.64 8.88
C ALA A 173 -16.04 1.59 8.33
N LYS A 174 -16.43 2.50 7.42
CA LYS A 174 -17.72 2.47 6.71
C LYS A 174 -17.64 1.68 5.40
N GLY A 175 -16.44 1.22 5.02
CA GLY A 175 -16.20 0.44 3.81
C GLY A 175 -16.09 1.30 2.56
N ASP A 176 -15.78 2.59 2.71
CA ASP A 176 -15.42 3.47 1.62
C ASP A 176 -13.96 3.24 1.18
N ASN A 177 -13.62 3.57 -0.07
CA ASN A 177 -12.31 3.32 -0.66
C ASN A 177 -11.89 4.46 -1.59
N ALA A 178 -10.62 4.87 -1.50
CA ALA A 178 -10.02 5.75 -2.49
C ALA A 178 -8.58 5.35 -2.84
N ILE A 179 -8.18 5.67 -4.06
CA ILE A 179 -6.86 5.42 -4.63
C ILE A 179 -6.35 6.73 -5.24
N PHE A 180 -5.09 7.06 -4.96
CA PHE A 180 -4.43 8.30 -5.33
C PHE A 180 -3.18 7.96 -6.16
N GLU A 181 -3.21 8.30 -7.44
CA GLU A 181 -2.12 8.05 -8.39
C GLU A 181 -1.62 9.38 -8.95
N TYR A 182 -0.31 9.54 -9.12
CA TYR A 182 0.24 10.69 -9.82
C TYR A 182 0.60 10.28 -11.24
N ILE A 183 -0.21 10.68 -12.23
CA ILE A 183 -0.04 10.30 -13.64
C ILE A 183 0.23 11.56 -14.45
N ASN A 184 1.32 11.57 -15.22
CA ASN A 184 1.77 12.76 -15.98
C ASN A 184 1.87 14.03 -15.10
N GLY A 185 2.36 13.89 -13.87
CA GLY A 185 2.49 15.00 -12.93
C GLY A 185 1.19 15.52 -12.32
N LYS A 186 0.06 14.80 -12.46
CA LYS A 186 -1.26 15.20 -11.94
C LYS A 186 -1.81 14.16 -10.98
N LEU A 187 -2.42 14.64 -9.90
CA LEU A 187 -3.12 13.78 -8.95
C LEU A 187 -4.43 13.28 -9.57
N MET A 188 -4.54 11.97 -9.73
CA MET A 188 -5.73 11.24 -10.13
C MET A 188 -6.31 10.55 -8.90
N ILE A 189 -7.57 10.83 -8.57
CA ILE A 189 -8.26 10.24 -7.43
C ILE A 189 -9.40 9.36 -7.93
N HIS A 190 -9.36 8.08 -7.57
CA HIS A 190 -10.44 7.13 -7.80
C HIS A 190 -11.13 6.87 -6.47
N HIS A 191 -12.35 7.39 -6.30
CA HIS A 191 -13.11 7.28 -5.05
C HIS A 191 -14.45 6.59 -5.32
N ASP A 192 -14.58 5.35 -4.85
CA ASP A 192 -15.83 4.59 -4.89
C ASP A 192 -15.78 3.45 -3.85
N PRO A 193 -16.82 3.24 -3.03
CA PRO A 193 -16.87 2.13 -2.08
C PRO A 193 -16.75 0.72 -2.69
N SER A 194 -16.89 0.57 -4.01
CA SER A 194 -16.71 -0.68 -4.75
C SER A 194 -15.26 -0.95 -5.18
N TYR A 195 -14.34 0.00 -5.03
CA TYR A 195 -12.91 -0.14 -5.34
C TYR A 195 -12.18 -0.91 -4.21
N THR A 196 -12.59 -2.15 -4.01
CA THR A 196 -12.13 -3.01 -2.92
C THR A 196 -10.81 -3.72 -3.21
N VAL A 197 -10.34 -3.73 -4.45
CA VAL A 197 -9.09 -4.40 -4.83
C VAL A 197 -8.19 -3.42 -5.58
N MET A 198 -6.90 -3.49 -5.30
CA MET A 198 -5.87 -2.73 -5.97
C MET A 198 -4.57 -3.52 -6.02
N THR A 199 -3.85 -3.37 -7.11
CA THR A 199 -2.48 -3.88 -7.28
C THR A 199 -1.55 -2.75 -7.69
N ASN A 200 -0.27 -3.06 -7.83
CA ASN A 200 0.80 -2.10 -8.13
C ASN A 200 0.89 -1.62 -9.58
N SER A 201 0.24 -2.28 -10.55
CA SER A 201 0.34 -1.92 -11.97
C SER A 201 -0.72 -2.72 -12.75
N PRO A 202 -1.21 -2.21 -13.89
CA PRO A 202 -1.02 -0.86 -14.44
C PRO A 202 -1.73 0.22 -13.59
N VAL A 203 -1.88 1.44 -14.10
CA VAL A 203 -2.72 2.47 -13.48
C VAL A 203 -4.14 1.95 -13.21
N PHE A 204 -4.83 2.46 -12.19
CA PHE A 204 -6.02 1.82 -11.64
C PHE A 204 -7.15 1.63 -12.67
N ASN A 205 -7.39 2.61 -13.55
CA ASN A 205 -8.39 2.48 -14.62
C ASN A 205 -8.13 1.28 -15.55
N GLU A 206 -6.86 0.98 -15.84
CA GLU A 206 -6.49 -0.18 -16.65
C GLU A 206 -6.66 -1.48 -15.87
N GLN A 207 -6.38 -1.49 -14.55
CA GLN A 207 -6.67 -2.64 -13.69
C GLN A 207 -8.17 -3.00 -13.74
N LEU A 208 -9.05 -1.99 -13.67
CA LEU A 208 -10.50 -2.18 -13.79
C LEU A 208 -10.89 -2.78 -15.15
N ALA A 209 -10.30 -2.27 -16.24
CA ALA A 209 -10.57 -2.77 -17.59
C ALA A 209 -10.12 -4.23 -17.77
N LEU A 210 -8.93 -4.57 -17.29
CA LEU A 210 -8.39 -5.95 -17.33
C LEU A 210 -9.28 -6.91 -16.54
N ASN A 211 -9.76 -6.50 -15.36
CA ASN A 211 -10.66 -7.32 -14.56
C ASN A 211 -12.04 -7.52 -15.21
N SER A 212 -12.50 -6.54 -16.01
CA SER A 212 -13.79 -6.63 -16.71
C SER A 212 -13.87 -7.83 -17.65
N TYR A 213 -12.79 -8.13 -18.37
CA TYR A 213 -12.70 -9.33 -19.20
C TYR A 213 -12.93 -10.61 -18.39
N TRP A 214 -12.23 -10.73 -17.25
CA TRP A 214 -12.30 -11.93 -16.41
C TRP A 214 -13.64 -12.11 -15.70
N LYS A 215 -14.40 -11.03 -15.45
CA LYS A 215 -15.77 -11.13 -14.92
C LYS A 215 -16.73 -11.87 -15.85
N GLY A 216 -16.44 -11.93 -17.16
CA GLY A 216 -17.22 -12.70 -18.12
C GLY A 216 -16.97 -14.21 -18.07
N ILE A 217 -15.93 -14.65 -17.35
CA ILE A 217 -15.57 -16.07 -17.19
C ILE A 217 -15.88 -16.46 -15.75
N PRO A 218 -16.68 -17.52 -15.50
CA PRO A 218 -16.93 -17.96 -14.13
C PRO A 218 -15.60 -18.33 -13.45
N GLY A 219 -15.28 -17.68 -12.32
CA GLY A 219 -14.01 -17.91 -11.62
C GLY A 219 -13.85 -19.32 -11.04
N THR A 220 -14.93 -20.10 -10.96
CA THR A 220 -14.89 -21.54 -10.67
C THR A 220 -14.40 -22.40 -11.85
N ILE A 221 -14.37 -21.84 -13.06
CA ILE A 221 -13.93 -22.51 -14.28
C ILE A 221 -12.49 -22.13 -14.61
N MET A 222 -12.16 -20.84 -14.55
CA MET A 222 -10.80 -20.36 -14.82
C MET A 222 -10.50 -19.07 -14.06
N LEU A 223 -9.30 -19.00 -13.48
CA LEU A 223 -8.70 -17.77 -12.98
C LEU A 223 -7.24 -17.72 -13.43
N PRO A 224 -6.71 -16.53 -13.73
CA PRO A 224 -5.31 -16.37 -14.08
C PRO A 224 -4.44 -16.63 -12.84
N GLY A 225 -3.53 -17.60 -12.96
CA GLY A 225 -2.76 -18.14 -11.82
C GLY A 225 -1.32 -17.62 -11.68
N THR A 226 -0.87 -16.67 -12.53
CA THR A 226 0.51 -16.18 -12.46
C THR A 226 0.67 -15.10 -11.37
N ASN A 227 1.89 -14.60 -11.18
CA ASN A 227 2.21 -13.55 -10.19
C ASN A 227 2.08 -12.12 -10.75
N ARG A 228 1.71 -11.97 -12.02
CA ARG A 228 1.44 -10.65 -12.62
C ARG A 228 0.39 -9.90 -11.81
N ALA A 229 0.53 -8.58 -11.77
CA ALA A 229 -0.38 -7.71 -11.03
C ALA A 229 -1.84 -7.87 -11.48
N ALA A 230 -2.10 -7.91 -12.80
CA ALA A 230 -3.43 -8.18 -13.34
C ALA A 230 -4.01 -9.53 -12.88
N ASP A 231 -3.20 -10.60 -12.89
CA ASP A 231 -3.62 -11.93 -12.45
C ASP A 231 -3.98 -11.93 -10.96
N ARG A 232 -3.17 -11.29 -10.11
CA ARG A 232 -3.44 -11.12 -8.68
C ARG A 232 -4.70 -10.28 -8.45
N PHE A 233 -4.89 -9.20 -9.20
CA PHE A 233 -6.09 -8.36 -9.11
C PHE A 233 -7.36 -9.18 -9.37
N VAL A 234 -7.35 -10.01 -10.42
CA VAL A 234 -8.50 -10.86 -10.78
C VAL A 234 -8.78 -11.90 -9.70
N ARG A 235 -7.76 -12.61 -9.21
CA ARG A 235 -7.92 -13.59 -8.13
C ARG A 235 -8.44 -12.92 -6.85
N ALA A 236 -7.85 -11.80 -6.46
CA ALA A 236 -8.29 -11.00 -5.32
C ALA A 236 -9.76 -10.57 -5.47
N SER A 237 -10.11 -10.00 -6.63
CA SER A 237 -11.47 -9.52 -6.93
C SER A 237 -12.49 -10.65 -6.90
N TYR A 238 -12.14 -11.82 -7.41
CA TYR A 238 -13.01 -12.99 -7.33
C TYR A 238 -13.15 -13.50 -5.89
N TYR A 239 -12.04 -13.84 -5.24
CA TYR A 239 -12.08 -14.53 -3.95
C TYR A 239 -12.62 -13.66 -2.82
N ILE A 240 -12.35 -12.34 -2.81
CA ILE A 240 -12.86 -11.46 -1.75
C ILE A 240 -14.39 -11.37 -1.73
N ASN A 241 -15.03 -11.60 -2.89
CA ASN A 241 -16.49 -11.67 -3.02
C ASN A 241 -17.03 -13.09 -2.80
N ALA A 242 -16.22 -14.12 -3.08
CA ALA A 242 -16.62 -15.53 -2.98
C ALA A 242 -16.48 -16.13 -1.56
N ILE A 243 -15.61 -15.57 -0.70
CA ILE A 243 -15.47 -16.02 0.69
C ILE A 243 -16.78 -15.83 1.49
N PRO A 244 -16.97 -16.57 2.60
CA PRO A 244 -18.17 -16.45 3.43
C PRO A 244 -18.46 -15.00 3.84
N GLN A 245 -19.69 -14.56 3.63
CA GLN A 245 -20.16 -13.24 4.10
C GLN A 245 -20.55 -13.33 5.57
N THR A 246 -19.62 -13.03 6.48
CA THR A 246 -19.76 -13.21 7.92
C THR A 246 -19.19 -12.04 8.71
N ASP A 247 -19.82 -11.73 9.84
CA ASP A 247 -19.34 -10.78 10.85
C ASP A 247 -18.67 -11.50 12.05
N HIS A 248 -18.57 -12.83 12.02
CA HIS A 248 -17.82 -13.58 13.01
C HIS A 248 -16.32 -13.33 12.79
N VAL A 249 -15.73 -12.48 13.65
CA VAL A 249 -14.37 -11.93 13.52
C VAL A 249 -13.34 -12.99 13.13
N ARG A 250 -13.31 -14.12 13.84
CA ARG A 250 -12.33 -15.19 13.56
C ARG A 250 -12.48 -15.77 12.15
N ASN A 251 -13.71 -15.93 11.67
CA ASN A 251 -13.97 -16.50 10.34
C ASN A 251 -13.62 -15.48 9.27
N ALA A 252 -14.06 -14.22 9.44
CA ALA A 252 -13.77 -13.14 8.50
C ALA A 252 -12.26 -12.91 8.35
N ILE A 253 -11.52 -12.82 9.47
CA ILE A 253 -10.06 -12.67 9.46
C ILE A 253 -9.38 -13.87 8.80
N ALA A 254 -9.78 -15.11 9.11
CA ALA A 254 -9.24 -16.30 8.46
C ALA A 254 -9.47 -16.30 6.95
N SER A 255 -10.68 -15.94 6.50
CA SER A 255 -11.03 -15.83 5.09
C SER A 255 -10.19 -14.75 4.40
N VAL A 256 -10.07 -13.56 4.97
CA VAL A 256 -9.28 -12.48 4.37
C VAL A 256 -7.79 -12.82 4.31
N PHE A 257 -7.22 -13.42 5.36
CA PHE A 257 -5.85 -13.95 5.31
C PHE A 257 -5.66 -14.97 4.19
N SER A 258 -6.65 -15.86 3.96
CA SER A 258 -6.58 -16.84 2.88
C SER A 258 -6.54 -16.18 1.49
N VAL A 259 -7.32 -15.12 1.27
CA VAL A 259 -7.34 -14.37 0.01
C VAL A 259 -6.00 -13.68 -0.23
N ILE A 260 -5.47 -12.96 0.77
CA ILE A 260 -4.23 -12.21 0.59
C ILE A 260 -3.01 -13.14 0.47
N ARG A 261 -3.04 -14.32 1.10
CA ARG A 261 -2.04 -15.38 0.88
C ARG A 261 -2.14 -15.97 -0.53
N ASN A 262 -3.34 -16.19 -1.07
CA ASN A 262 -3.54 -16.62 -2.46
C ASN A 262 -2.99 -15.61 -3.49
N CYS A 263 -3.05 -14.32 -3.15
CA CYS A 263 -2.55 -13.25 -4.00
C CYS A 263 -1.08 -12.91 -3.72
N SER A 264 -0.44 -13.52 -2.73
CA SER A 264 0.98 -13.32 -2.44
C SER A 264 1.86 -14.00 -3.49
N VAL A 265 3.04 -13.44 -3.72
CA VAL A 265 4.07 -14.06 -4.56
C VAL A 265 4.93 -14.97 -3.68
N PRO A 266 5.16 -16.24 -4.09
CA PRO A 266 6.06 -17.15 -3.39
C PRO A 266 7.43 -16.53 -3.06
N PHE A 267 7.99 -16.93 -1.92
CA PHE A 267 9.30 -16.46 -1.50
C PHE A 267 10.42 -17.10 -2.31
N GLY A 268 11.40 -16.31 -2.74
CA GLY A 268 12.59 -16.77 -3.45
C GLY A 268 12.42 -16.91 -4.97
N ILE A 269 11.24 -16.59 -5.52
CA ILE A 269 11.08 -16.48 -6.97
C ILE A 269 11.21 -15.03 -7.41
N SER A 270 12.06 -14.83 -8.42
CA SER A 270 12.18 -13.61 -9.21
C SER A 270 12.34 -14.06 -10.66
N SER A 271 11.70 -13.37 -11.60
CA SER A 271 11.88 -13.66 -13.02
C SER A 271 12.90 -12.69 -13.60
N GLU A 272 13.95 -13.20 -14.26
CA GLU A 272 14.88 -12.35 -15.02
C GLU A 272 14.18 -11.66 -16.20
N GLN A 273 13.14 -12.31 -16.75
CA GLN A 273 12.34 -11.82 -17.88
C GLN A 273 11.21 -10.89 -17.42
N GLU A 274 10.74 -11.06 -16.19
CA GLU A 274 9.75 -10.20 -15.53
C GLU A 274 10.36 -9.71 -14.21
N PRO A 275 11.32 -8.75 -14.23
CA PRO A 275 11.93 -8.19 -13.02
C PRO A 275 10.91 -7.50 -12.09
N ASN A 276 9.67 -7.44 -12.56
CA ASN A 276 8.46 -6.93 -11.93
C ASN A 276 7.76 -7.96 -11.00
N ILE A 277 8.37 -9.12 -10.78
CA ILE A 277 7.80 -10.12 -9.88
C ILE A 277 8.78 -10.27 -8.72
N SER A 278 8.33 -9.78 -7.57
CA SER A 278 9.07 -9.78 -6.32
C SER A 278 8.37 -10.67 -5.30
N SER A 279 9.17 -11.30 -4.45
CA SER A 279 8.68 -12.15 -3.38
C SER A 279 7.90 -11.35 -2.33
N THR A 280 6.76 -11.89 -1.86
CA THR A 280 6.07 -11.32 -0.69
C THR A 280 7.00 -11.40 0.53
N ARG A 281 7.11 -10.31 1.28
CA ARG A 281 7.95 -10.19 2.49
C ARG A 281 7.11 -10.23 3.77
N TRP A 282 5.96 -9.58 3.75
CA TRP A 282 5.01 -9.60 4.85
C TRP A 282 3.59 -9.30 4.37
N ARG A 283 2.62 -9.56 5.24
CA ARG A 283 1.21 -9.24 5.05
C ARG A 283 0.66 -8.53 6.27
N SER A 284 -0.20 -7.54 6.03
CA SER A 284 -1.00 -6.89 7.07
C SER A 284 -2.49 -7.17 6.85
N VAL A 285 -3.24 -7.24 7.94
CA VAL A 285 -4.72 -7.31 7.93
C VAL A 285 -5.24 -6.39 9.02
N SER A 286 -6.10 -5.44 8.66
CA SER A 286 -6.67 -4.44 9.55
C SER A 286 -8.15 -4.73 9.73
N ASP A 287 -8.55 -5.14 10.94
CA ASP A 287 -9.95 -5.16 11.37
C ASP A 287 -10.35 -3.75 11.79
N GLN A 288 -11.00 -3.03 10.86
CA GLN A 288 -11.29 -1.61 11.02
C GLN A 288 -12.42 -1.35 12.01
N LYS A 289 -13.31 -2.34 12.21
CA LYS A 289 -14.39 -2.25 13.19
C LYS A 289 -13.88 -2.45 14.61
N ASN A 290 -13.01 -3.44 14.81
CA ASN A 290 -12.50 -3.78 16.15
C ASN A 290 -11.19 -3.06 16.51
N LEU A 291 -10.59 -2.34 15.56
CA LEU A 291 -9.31 -1.64 15.69
C LEU A 291 -8.15 -2.59 16.05
N VAL A 292 -8.08 -3.71 15.33
CA VAL A 292 -7.01 -4.72 15.49
C VAL A 292 -6.19 -4.81 14.21
N TYR A 293 -4.88 -4.64 14.33
CA TYR A 293 -3.92 -4.72 13.24
C TYR A 293 -3.12 -6.01 13.35
N TYR A 294 -3.37 -6.94 12.43
CA TYR A 294 -2.68 -8.22 12.33
C TYR A 294 -1.50 -8.10 11.36
N PHE A 295 -0.41 -8.82 11.66
CA PHE A 295 0.80 -8.80 10.85
C PHE A 295 1.45 -10.19 10.82
N GLU A 296 2.00 -10.56 9.67
CA GLU A 296 2.87 -11.73 9.52
C GLU A 296 4.01 -11.45 8.54
N THR A 297 5.21 -11.89 8.88
CA THR A 297 6.33 -11.95 7.91
C THR A 297 6.37 -13.34 7.29
N VAL A 298 6.85 -13.45 6.05
CA VAL A 298 6.93 -14.77 5.40
C VAL A 298 8.07 -15.63 5.94
N GLN A 299 9.04 -15.03 6.63
CA GLN A 299 10.24 -15.69 7.14
C GLN A 299 10.11 -16.11 8.61
N THR A 300 9.07 -15.66 9.32
CA THR A 300 8.75 -16.10 10.69
C THR A 300 7.42 -16.87 10.68
N PRO A 301 7.36 -18.13 11.14
CA PRO A 301 6.17 -18.98 10.98
C PRO A 301 5.08 -18.68 12.02
N ASN A 302 4.69 -17.42 12.20
CA ASN A 302 3.62 -17.00 13.09
C ASN A 302 2.94 -15.71 12.60
N THR A 303 1.65 -15.62 12.90
CA THR A 303 0.87 -14.38 12.81
C THR A 303 0.69 -13.82 14.21
N PHE A 304 0.77 -12.49 14.34
CA PHE A 304 0.49 -11.79 15.58
C PHE A 304 -0.39 -10.56 15.30
N TRP A 305 -0.89 -9.92 16.36
CA TRP A 305 -1.73 -8.74 16.21
C TRP A 305 -1.55 -7.72 17.33
N VAL A 306 -2.02 -6.53 17.03
CA VAL A 306 -1.91 -5.33 17.84
C VAL A 306 -3.31 -4.76 18.00
N ASP A 307 -3.79 -4.67 19.24
CA ASP A 307 -5.07 -4.03 19.57
C ASP A 307 -4.83 -2.55 19.86
N LEU A 308 -5.29 -1.63 19.01
CA LEU A 308 -5.03 -0.19 19.21
C LEU A 308 -5.64 0.32 20.51
N LYS A 309 -6.72 -0.30 21.00
CA LYS A 309 -7.44 0.14 22.20
C LYS A 309 -6.65 -0.08 23.49
N ASP A 310 -5.58 -0.88 23.45
CA ASP A 310 -4.70 -1.16 24.58
C ASP A 310 -3.54 -0.14 24.71
N PHE A 311 -3.41 0.81 23.78
CA PHE A 311 -2.43 1.89 23.88
C PHE A 311 -3.07 3.21 24.34
N ASP A 312 -2.32 3.99 25.12
CA ASP A 312 -2.65 5.40 25.33
C ASP A 312 -2.29 6.20 24.08
N LEU A 313 -3.31 6.52 23.27
CA LEU A 313 -3.19 7.35 22.06
C LEU A 313 -3.49 8.82 22.33
N SER A 314 -3.68 9.23 23.59
CA SER A 314 -3.84 10.65 23.93
C SER A 314 -2.56 11.45 23.66
N THR A 315 -2.61 12.77 23.80
CA THR A 315 -1.41 13.62 23.70
C THR A 315 -0.36 13.36 24.79
N LYS A 316 -0.70 12.56 25.81
CA LYS A 316 0.22 12.08 26.85
C LYS A 316 0.79 10.69 26.57
N GLY A 317 0.28 10.03 25.52
CA GLY A 317 0.73 8.74 25.06
C GLY A 317 2.21 8.75 24.68
N LYS A 318 2.82 7.56 24.68
CA LYS A 318 4.22 7.39 24.30
C LYS A 318 4.32 6.82 22.90
N VAL A 319 5.37 7.21 22.18
CA VAL A 319 5.76 6.52 20.95
C VAL A 319 6.28 5.14 21.32
N MET A 320 5.75 4.11 20.67
CA MET A 320 6.11 2.72 20.95
C MET A 320 6.58 2.02 19.67
N LYS A 321 7.61 1.19 19.77
CA LYS A 321 8.15 0.36 18.68
C LYS A 321 8.07 -1.11 19.05
N LEU A 322 7.68 -1.94 18.09
CA LEU A 322 7.90 -3.38 18.06
C LEU A 322 8.92 -3.69 16.97
N SER A 323 10.13 -4.08 17.40
CA SER A 323 11.21 -4.46 16.50
C SER A 323 10.95 -5.87 15.95
N LEU A 324 10.89 -6.02 14.62
CA LEU A 324 10.87 -7.30 13.89
C LEU A 324 12.24 -7.63 13.29
N ASP A 325 13.23 -6.79 13.55
CA ASP A 325 14.63 -6.96 13.16
C ASP A 325 15.17 -8.33 13.57
N ASP A 326 16.16 -8.85 12.83
CA ASP A 326 16.82 -10.13 13.10
C ASP A 326 15.85 -11.32 13.25
N TYR A 327 14.76 -11.31 12.47
CA TYR A 327 13.72 -12.35 12.47
C TYR A 327 13.04 -12.57 13.84
N LYS A 328 12.96 -11.52 14.68
CA LYS A 328 12.22 -11.57 15.94
C LYS A 328 10.79 -12.06 15.70
N THR A 329 10.45 -13.15 16.38
CA THR A 329 9.17 -13.83 16.20
C THR A 329 8.23 -13.51 17.36
N TYR A 330 7.02 -13.11 17.02
CA TYR A 330 5.93 -12.88 17.96
C TYR A 330 4.73 -13.77 17.61
N ASN A 331 3.81 -13.93 18.54
CA ASN A 331 2.55 -14.65 18.33
C ASN A 331 1.45 -14.02 19.18
N GLY A 332 0.20 -14.20 18.77
CA GLY A 332 -0.92 -13.75 19.58
C GLY A 332 -1.06 -12.22 19.62
N LYS A 333 -1.60 -11.72 20.74
CA LYS A 333 -1.69 -10.29 21.05
C LYS A 333 -0.35 -9.79 21.59
N THR A 334 0.33 -8.91 20.85
CA THR A 334 1.74 -8.52 21.08
C THR A 334 1.91 -7.13 21.71
N ASN A 335 0.82 -6.50 22.15
CA ASN A 335 0.85 -5.13 22.74
C ASN A 335 1.92 -4.96 23.85
N LYS A 336 2.13 -5.98 24.69
CA LYS A 336 3.09 -5.95 25.82
C LYS A 336 4.57 -5.94 25.39
N ASP A 337 4.86 -6.35 24.17
CA ASP A 337 6.22 -6.50 23.66
C ASP A 337 6.73 -5.20 23.02
N PHE A 338 5.84 -4.26 22.72
CA PHE A 338 6.19 -2.90 22.32
C PHE A 338 7.00 -2.20 23.42
N LYS A 339 8.04 -1.46 23.01
CA LYS A 339 8.90 -0.67 23.89
C LYS A 339 8.78 0.80 23.54
N VAL A 340 8.89 1.66 24.55
CA VAL A 340 9.00 3.11 24.31
C VAL A 340 10.24 3.36 23.46
N ALA A 341 10.11 4.16 22.42
CA ALA A 341 11.19 4.50 21.51
C ALA A 341 11.06 5.95 21.05
N GLU A 342 12.17 6.58 20.68
CA GLU A 342 12.13 7.83 19.93
C GLU A 342 11.54 7.55 18.53
N ALA A 343 10.68 8.46 18.04
CA ALA A 343 10.12 8.31 16.70
C ALA A 343 11.25 8.30 15.66
N PHE A 344 11.17 7.39 14.70
CA PHE A 344 12.11 7.39 13.59
C PHE A 344 11.98 8.68 12.77
N LYS A 345 13.09 9.07 12.11
CA LYS A 345 13.10 10.21 11.20
C LYS A 345 12.69 9.74 9.81
N PHE A 346 11.66 10.37 9.24
CA PHE A 346 11.30 10.11 7.86
C PHE A 346 12.41 10.51 6.90
N LEU A 347 12.53 9.77 5.79
CA LEU A 347 13.40 10.17 4.69
C LEU A 347 12.85 11.47 4.08
N GLY A 348 13.67 12.51 4.16
CA GLY A 348 13.41 13.78 3.49
C GLY A 348 14.05 13.87 2.11
N ILE A 349 13.91 15.04 1.48
CA ILE A 349 14.46 15.41 0.17
C ILE A 349 15.36 16.64 0.31
#